data_AF-A0AA40V9V6-F1
#
_entry.id   AF-A0AA40V9V6-F1
#
_cell.length_a   1.000
_cell.length_b   1.000
_cell.length_c   1.000
_cell.angle_alpha   90.00
_cell.angle_beta   90.00
_cell.angle_gamma   90.00
#
_symmetry.space_group_name_H-M   'P 1'
#
loop_
_entity.id
_entity.type
_entity.pdbx_description
1 polymer ?
#
loop_
_entity_poly.entity_id
_entity_poly.type
_entity_poly.pdbx_seq_one_letter_code
_entity_poly.pdbx_strand_id
1 'polypeptide(L)'
;MLDGCAAIEKALADGGHPATVPFTPGRVDTRQELINIEMFTWLKPVVDGFRNYVADGYAPITSGRVSPEELFLDKAYLLSLTAPE
;
A
#
# COMPACT_ATOMS: atom_id res chain seq x y z
N MET A 1 -9.53 5.68 -6.56
CA MET A 1 -8.89 5.70 -7.89
C MET A 1 -9.73 4.82 -8.78
N LEU A 2 -10.22 5.33 -9.92
CA LEU A 2 -11.16 4.59 -10.77
C LEU A 2 -10.46 3.45 -11.52
N ASP A 3 -9.25 3.70 -12.02
CA ASP A 3 -8.48 2.71 -12.79
C ASP A 3 -8.19 1.43 -12.01
N GLY A 4 -7.89 1.56 -10.71
CA GLY A 4 -7.69 0.41 -9.83
C GLY A 4 -8.96 -0.45 -9.69
N CYS A 5 -10.13 0.18 -9.54
CA CYS A 5 -11.41 -0.53 -9.51
C CYS A 5 -11.67 -1.26 -10.84
N ALA A 6 -11.49 -0.57 -11.98
CA ALA A 6 -11.70 -1.15 -13.30
C ALA A 6 -10.76 -2.34 -13.58
N ALA A 7 -9.50 -2.27 -13.14
CA ALA A 7 -8.55 -3.37 -13.28
C ALA A 7 -8.98 -4.61 -12.46
N ILE A 8 -9.49 -4.42 -11.25
CA ILE A 8 -10.01 -5.51 -10.41
C ILE A 8 -11.25 -6.13 -11.05
N GLU A 9 -12.20 -5.33 -11.52
CA GLU A 9 -13.42 -5.82 -12.20
C GLU A 9 -13.09 -6.64 -13.45
N LYS A 10 -12.09 -6.21 -14.23
CA LYS A 10 -11.60 -6.96 -15.37
C LYS A 10 -11.00 -8.30 -14.93
N ALA A 11 -10.13 -8.31 -13.93
CA ALA A 11 -9.52 -9.55 -13.42
C ALA A 11 -10.57 -10.54 -12.89
N LEU A 12 -11.63 -10.04 -12.25
CA LEU A 12 -12.76 -10.82 -11.79
C LEU A 12 -13.55 -11.44 -12.94
N ALA A 13 -13.83 -10.66 -14.00
CA ALA A 13 -14.49 -11.16 -15.21
C ALA A 13 -13.63 -12.23 -15.92
N ASP A 14 -12.33 -11.99 -16.08
CA ASP A 14 -11.38 -12.94 -16.66
C ASP A 14 -11.28 -14.24 -15.82
N GLY A 15 -11.45 -14.12 -14.50
CA GLY A 15 -11.53 -15.24 -13.55
C GLY A 15 -12.90 -15.92 -13.47
N GLY A 16 -13.89 -15.51 -14.25
CA GLY A 16 -15.23 -16.12 -14.28
C GLY A 16 -16.16 -15.72 -13.13
N HIS A 17 -15.80 -14.69 -12.34
CA HIS A 17 -16.55 -14.20 -11.18
C HIS A 17 -16.87 -12.70 -11.31
N PRO A 18 -17.67 -12.27 -12.31
CA PRO A 18 -17.93 -10.86 -12.53
C PRO A 18 -18.63 -10.23 -11.30
N ALA A 19 -18.05 -9.16 -10.78
CA ALA A 19 -18.63 -8.34 -9.73
C ALA A 19 -18.21 -6.88 -9.92
N THR A 20 -18.99 -5.96 -9.36
CA THR A 20 -18.70 -4.51 -9.38
C THR A 20 -17.94 -4.10 -8.13
N VAL A 21 -16.91 -3.27 -8.29
CA VAL A 21 -16.10 -2.74 -7.20
C VAL A 21 -16.65 -1.36 -6.79
N PRO A 22 -16.95 -1.11 -5.50
CA PRO A 22 -17.44 0.19 -5.06
C PRO A 22 -16.45 1.33 -5.34
N PHE A 23 -16.95 2.45 -5.87
CA PHE A 23 -16.15 3.65 -6.15
C PHE A 23 -16.85 4.92 -5.64
N THR A 24 -16.11 5.73 -4.87
CA THR A 24 -16.56 7.04 -4.38
C THR A 24 -15.72 8.16 -5.01
N PRO A 25 -16.30 9.06 -5.83
CA PRO A 25 -15.60 10.19 -6.43
C PRO A 25 -15.34 11.31 -5.41
N GLY A 26 -14.59 12.34 -5.83
CA GLY A 26 -14.38 13.56 -5.02
C GLY A 26 -12.97 13.76 -4.47
N ARG A 27 -12.02 12.86 -4.76
CA ARG A 27 -10.60 13.13 -4.54
C ARG A 27 -10.13 14.22 -5.50
N VAL A 28 -9.29 15.13 -5.01
CA VAL A 28 -8.73 16.25 -5.77
C VAL A 28 -7.21 16.21 -5.73
N ASP A 29 -6.59 16.75 -6.76
CA ASP A 29 -5.13 16.89 -6.80
C ASP A 29 -4.70 18.06 -5.89
N THR A 30 -3.71 17.80 -5.03
CA THR A 30 -3.09 18.85 -4.20
C THR A 30 -2.01 19.60 -4.99
N ARG A 31 -1.55 20.74 -4.49
CA ARG A 31 -0.47 21.55 -5.08
C ARG A 31 0.86 21.28 -4.40
N GLN A 32 1.97 21.39 -5.13
CA GLN A 32 3.32 21.21 -4.58
C GLN A 32 3.61 22.14 -3.40
N GLU A 33 3.07 23.36 -3.40
CA GLU A 33 3.17 24.34 -2.30
C GLU A 33 2.55 23.84 -0.98
N LEU A 34 1.61 22.90 -1.04
CA LEU A 34 0.97 22.28 0.12
C LEU A 34 1.67 20.97 0.55
N ILE A 35 2.76 20.59 -0.13
CA ILE A 35 3.54 19.37 0.15
C ILE A 35 4.89 19.77 0.75
N ASN A 36 5.12 19.36 2.00
CA ASN A 36 6.46 19.38 2.58
C ASN A 36 7.18 18.05 2.28
N ILE A 37 8.15 18.08 1.36
CA ILE A 37 8.86 16.90 0.88
C ILE A 37 9.60 16.15 2.00
N GLU A 38 10.21 16.87 2.93
CA GLU A 38 10.94 16.27 4.05
C GLU A 38 10.00 15.46 4.95
N MET A 39 8.80 15.99 5.23
CA MET A 39 7.79 15.27 6.01
C MET A 39 7.28 14.02 5.30
N PHE A 40 7.12 14.05 3.97
CA PHE A 40 6.68 12.87 3.21
C PHE A 40 7.74 11.76 3.14
N THR A 41 9.01 12.07 3.38
CA THR A 41 10.08 11.05 3.39
C THR A 41 9.85 10.01 4.49
N TRP A 42 9.21 10.39 5.60
CA TRP A 42 8.83 9.48 6.69
C TRP A 42 7.75 8.46 6.31
N LEU A 43 6.99 8.73 5.25
CA LEU A 43 5.97 7.81 4.74
C LEU A 43 6.55 6.76 3.77
N LYS A 44 7.85 6.81 3.46
CA LYS A 44 8.48 5.83 2.58
C LYS A 44 8.52 4.46 3.29
N PRO A 45 7.93 3.40 2.69
CA PRO A 45 7.92 2.09 3.32
C PRO A 45 9.33 1.47 3.30
N VAL A 46 9.68 0.80 4.41
CA VAL A 46 10.88 -0.03 4.51
C VAL A 46 10.62 -1.43 3.93
N VAL A 47 9.46 -1.99 4.25
CA VAL A 47 8.95 -3.26 3.69
C VAL A 47 7.50 -3.06 3.23
N ASP A 48 7.13 -3.70 2.13
CA ASP A 48 5.77 -3.72 1.60
C ASP A 48 5.44 -5.09 1.00
N GLY A 49 4.89 -5.98 1.83
CA GLY A 49 4.57 -7.36 1.45
C GLY A 49 3.52 -7.46 0.34
N PHE A 50 2.56 -6.52 0.27
CA PHE A 50 1.52 -6.50 -0.80
C PHE A 50 2.11 -6.31 -2.19
N ARG A 51 3.30 -5.71 -2.29
CA ARG A 51 4.04 -5.49 -3.53
C ARG A 51 5.33 -6.32 -3.61
N ASN A 52 5.54 -7.21 -2.63
CA ASN A 52 6.77 -7.99 -2.49
C ASN A 52 8.05 -7.11 -2.55
N TYR A 53 8.08 -6.03 -1.76
CA TYR A 53 9.17 -5.06 -1.75
C TYR A 53 9.89 -5.00 -0.39
N VAL A 54 11.22 -4.98 -0.42
CA VAL A 54 12.11 -4.75 0.72
C VAL A 54 13.16 -3.72 0.32
N ALA A 55 13.30 -2.64 1.10
CA ALA A 55 14.28 -1.60 0.81
C ALA A 55 15.72 -2.09 1.03
N ASP A 56 16.67 -1.67 0.19
CA ASP A 56 18.09 -2.05 0.31
C ASP A 56 18.71 -1.67 1.69
N GLY A 57 18.20 -0.61 2.32
CA GLY A 57 18.61 -0.14 3.65
C GLY A 57 17.87 -0.79 4.83
N TYR A 58 17.07 -1.83 4.61
CA TYR A 58 16.25 -2.46 5.64
C TYR A 58 17.07 -3.01 6.82
N ALA A 59 18.15 -3.76 6.55
CA ALA A 59 18.93 -4.41 7.61
C ALA A 59 19.58 -3.41 8.60
N PRO A 60 20.18 -2.29 8.14
CA PRO A 60 20.60 -1.21 9.02
C PRO A 60 19.45 -0.58 9.83
N ILE A 61 18.27 -0.39 9.23
CA ILE A 61 17.11 0.24 9.89
C ILE A 61 16.57 -0.65 11.02
N THR A 62 16.52 -1.97 10.81
CA THR A 62 16.01 -2.92 11.82
C THR A 62 17.09 -3.44 12.77
N SER A 63 18.33 -2.97 12.62
CA SER A 63 19.50 -3.52 13.31
C SER A 63 19.66 -5.04 13.14
N GLY A 64 19.08 -5.60 12.06
CA GLY A 64 19.04 -7.04 11.79
C GLY A 64 18.20 -7.87 12.76
N ARG A 65 17.34 -7.26 13.58
CA ARG A 65 16.58 -7.95 14.65
C ARG A 65 15.11 -8.19 14.34
N VAL A 66 14.57 -7.48 13.37
CA VAL A 66 13.14 -7.55 12.99
C VAL A 66 13.07 -8.10 11.60
N SER A 67 12.32 -9.18 11.38
CA SER A 67 12.19 -9.84 10.08
C SER A 67 11.33 -9.01 9.10
N PRO A 68 11.39 -9.26 7.78
CA PRO A 68 10.53 -8.58 6.81
C PRO A 68 9.05 -8.88 7.04
N GLU A 69 8.72 -10.09 7.49
CA GLU A 69 7.36 -10.52 7.81
C GLU A 69 6.78 -9.75 9.00
N GLU A 70 7.60 -9.48 10.03
CA GLU A 70 7.19 -8.66 11.18
C GLU A 70 6.90 -7.21 10.76
N LEU A 71 7.72 -6.63 9.89
CA LEU A 71 7.44 -5.29 9.33
C LEU A 71 6.25 -5.27 8.37
N PHE A 72 6.01 -6.37 7.65
CA PHE A 72 4.80 -6.51 6.85
C PHE A 72 3.55 -6.53 7.74
N LEU A 73 3.59 -7.24 8.87
CA LEU A 73 2.51 -7.23 9.85
C LEU A 73 2.28 -5.83 10.44
N ASP A 74 3.35 -5.11 10.79
CA ASP A 74 3.26 -3.72 11.24
C ASP A 74 2.61 -2.81 10.18
N LYS A 75 2.98 -2.98 8.91
CA LYS A 75 2.34 -2.25 7.80
C LYS A 75 0.85 -2.57 7.67
N ALA A 76 0.46 -3.84 7.77
CA ALA A 76 -0.95 -4.23 7.72
C ALA A 76 -1.74 -3.60 8.88
N TYR A 77 -1.14 -3.54 10.07
CA TYR A 77 -1.70 -2.85 11.23
C TYR A 77 -1.88 -1.34 11.01
N LEU A 78 -0.88 -0.66 10.43
CA LEU A 78 -0.98 0.77 10.07
C LEU A 78 -2.08 1.05 9.03
N LEU A 79 -2.40 0.06 8.18
CA LEU A 79 -3.52 0.10 7.24
C LEU A 79 -4.86 -0.29 7.86
N SER A 80 -4.89 -0.59 9.18
CA SER A 80 -6.07 -1.02 9.93
C SER A 80 -6.71 -2.30 9.38
N LEU A 81 -5.89 -3.22 8.85
CA LEU A 81 -6.33 -4.52 8.36
C LEU A 81 -6.44 -5.53 9.50
N THR A 82 -7.43 -6.40 9.40
CA THR A 82 -7.55 -7.60 10.24
C THR A 82 -6.74 -8.75 9.65
N ALA A 83 -6.49 -9.82 10.42
CA ALA A 83 -5.68 -10.94 9.95
C ALA A 83 -6.21 -11.66 8.68
N PRO A 84 -7.54 -11.76 8.44
CA PRO A 84 -8.07 -12.32 7.17
C PRO A 84 -8.03 -11.37 5.96
N GLU A 85 -7.85 -10.06 6.18
CA GLU A 85 -7.81 -9.03 5.13
C GLU A 85 -6.39 -8.84 4.58
#